data_AF-A0A2V9LAP6-F1
#
_entry.id   AF-A0A2V9LAP6-F1
#
_cell.length_a   1.000
_cell.length_b   1.000
_cell.length_c   1.000
_cell.angle_alpha   90.00
_cell.angle_beta   90.00
_cell.angle_gamma   90.00
#
_symmetry.space_group_name_H-M   'P 1'
#
loop_
_entity.id
_entity.type
_entity.pdbx_description
1 polymer ?
#
loop_
_entity_poly.entity_id
_entity_poly.type
_entity_poly.pdbx_seq_one_letter_code
_entity_poly.pdbx_strand_id
1 'polypeptide(L)' 'MARLKPRPLTPSLGADRMSSLYIARSTEIAARVLGGEMMIMSARDSTLFNLNEVGTAIWTAADGV' A
#
# COMPACT_ATOMS: atom_id res chain seq x y z
N MET A 1 -38.29 6.58 -38.54
CA MET A 1 -37.02 6.83 -37.82
C MET A 1 -37.34 7.40 -36.44
N ALA A 2 -37.22 6.61 -35.37
CA ALA A 2 -37.38 7.07 -33.99
C ALA A 2 -36.01 7.21 -33.33
N ARG A 3 -35.67 8.38 -32.78
CA ARG A 3 -34.41 8.61 -32.06
C ARG A 3 -34.55 8.08 -30.63
N LEU A 4 -33.70 7.12 -30.24
CA LEU A 4 -33.57 6.65 -28.87
C LEU A 4 -32.87 7.72 -28.02
N LYS A 5 -33.50 8.14 -26.92
CA LYS A 5 -32.86 9.00 -25.90
C LYS A 5 -31.79 8.18 -25.15
N PRO A 6 -30.60 8.74 -24.87
CA PRO A 6 -29.57 8.04 -24.11
C PRO A 6 -30.01 7.79 -22.65
N ARG A 7 -29.69 6.60 -22.14
CA ARG A 7 -30.01 6.14 -20.79
C ARG A 7 -29.15 6.90 -19.76
N PRO A 8 -29.72 7.38 -18.64
CA PRO A 8 -28.90 7.97 -17.58
C PRO A 8 -27.99 6.90 -16.97
N LEU A 9 -26.69 7.20 -16.89
CA LEU A 9 -25.72 6.38 -16.18
C LEU A 9 -26.01 6.51 -14.68
N THR A 10 -26.43 5.41 -14.05
CA THR A 10 -26.55 5.32 -12.60
C THR A 10 -25.18 5.57 -11.97
N PRO A 11 -25.04 6.44 -10.96
CA PRO A 11 -23.79 6.55 -10.22
C PRO A 11 -23.54 5.20 -9.53
N SER A 12 -22.35 4.62 -9.75
CA SER A 12 -21.90 3.47 -8.99
C SER A 12 -21.84 3.87 -7.50
N LEU A 13 -22.73 3.29 -6.69
CA LEU A 13 -22.60 3.24 -5.23
C LEU A 13 -21.35 2.40 -4.94
N GLY A 14 -20.19 3.04 -4.83
CA GLY A 14 -18.91 2.36 -4.72
C GLY A 14 -17.72 3.20 -5.13
N ALA A 15 -17.93 4.32 -5.81
CA ALA A 15 -16.90 5.36 -5.97
C ALA A 15 -16.71 6.20 -4.70
N ASP A 16 -16.89 5.58 -3.52
CA ASP A 16 -16.39 6.17 -2.29
C ASP A 16 -14.88 6.26 -2.46
N ARG A 17 -14.36 7.48 -2.48
CA ARG A 17 -12.96 7.77 -2.76
C ARG A 17 -12.13 6.87 -1.84
N MET A 18 -11.50 5.83 -2.37
CA MET A 18 -10.30 5.31 -1.71
C MET A 18 -9.43 6.54 -1.55
N SER A 19 -9.28 7.00 -0.30
CA SER A 19 -8.24 7.95 0.00
C SER A 19 -6.99 7.29 -0.55
N SER A 20 -6.38 7.89 -1.56
CA SER A 20 -5.12 7.43 -2.14
C SER A 20 -4.00 7.71 -1.15
N LEU A 21 -4.23 7.42 0.13
CA LEU A 21 -3.32 7.54 1.23
C LEU A 21 -2.36 6.36 1.12
N TYR A 22 -1.64 6.34 -0.01
CA TYR A 22 -0.42 5.60 -0.13
C TYR A 22 0.48 6.22 0.93
N ILE A 23 0.75 5.48 2.00
CA ILE A 23 1.77 5.88 2.95
C ILE A 23 3.05 5.86 2.14
N ALA A 24 3.48 7.03 1.68
CA ALA A 24 4.71 7.16 0.93
C ALA A 24 5.82 6.57 1.81
N ARG A 25 6.64 5.69 1.23
CA ARG A 25 7.81 5.16 1.94
C ARG A 25 8.59 6.32 2.53
N SER A 26 8.81 6.27 3.84
CA SER A 26 9.71 7.21 4.48
C SER A 26 11.11 7.02 3.91
N THR A 27 11.74 8.12 3.46
CA THR A 27 13.13 8.11 2.94
C THR A 27 14.17 7.83 4.02
N GLU A 28 13.75 7.82 5.29
CA GLU A 28 14.60 7.58 6.45
C GLU A 28 14.41 6.17 7.03
N ILE A 29 13.69 5.30 6.33
CA ILE A 29 13.57 3.88 6.66
C ILE A 29 14.35 3.06 5.64
N ALA A 30 15.29 2.26 6.12
CA ALA A 30 15.95 1.22 5.35
C ALA A 30 15.32 -0.14 5.67
N ALA A 31 14.95 -0.92 4.65
CA ALA A 31 14.40 -2.27 4.82
C ALA A 31 15.21 -3.29 4.00
N ARG A 32 15.50 -4.45 4.60
CA ARG A 32 16.21 -5.55 3.92
C ARG A 32 15.78 -6.90 4.50
N VAL A 33 15.57 -7.88 3.62
CA VAL A 33 15.38 -9.28 4.02
C VAL A 33 16.75 -9.95 4.26
N LEU A 34 16.91 -10.59 5.41
CA LEU A 34 18.10 -11.31 5.84
C LEU A 34 17.65 -12.60 6.55
N GLY A 35 18.03 -13.77 6.03
CA GLY A 35 17.64 -15.05 6.65
C GLY A 35 16.13 -15.34 6.66
N GLY A 36 15.35 -14.72 5.77
CA GLY A 36 13.89 -14.89 5.70
C GLY A 36 13.09 -13.92 6.58
N GLU A 37 13.78 -13.15 7.42
CA GLU A 37 13.19 -12.09 8.24
C GLU A 37 13.48 -10.73 7.64
N MET A 38 12.60 -9.77 7.90
CA MET A 38 12.81 -8.40 7.49
C MET A 38 13.42 -7.59 8.61
N MET A 39 14.56 -6.96 8.31
CA MET A 39 15.14 -5.93 9.14
C MET A 39 14.71 -4.56 8.64
N ILE A 40 14.21 -3.73 9.55
CA ILE A 40 13.76 -2.36 9.29
C ILE A 40 14.51 -1.43 10.23
N MET A 41 15.25 -0.49 9.66
CA MET A 41 16.04 0.48 10.41
C MET A 41 15.55 1.89 10.13
N SER A 42 15.29 2.64 11.20
CA SER A 42 15.08 4.08 11.15
C SER A 42 16.41 4.81 11.29
N ALA A 43 16.77 5.61 10.28
CA ALA A 43 17.98 6.43 10.30
C ALA A 43 17.86 7.64 11.25
N ARG A 44 16.64 8.05 11.61
CA ARG A 44 16.37 9.21 12.48
C ARG A 44 16.86 9.03 13.89
N ASP A 45 16.59 7.85 14.45
CA ASP A 45 16.74 7.53 15.86
C ASP A 45 17.55 6.24 16.08
N SER A 46 18.03 5.63 14.99
CA SER A 46 18.79 4.37 15.01
C SER A 46 17.99 3.19 15.61
N THR A 47 16.66 3.25 15.57
CA THR A 47 15.82 2.13 16.01
C THR A 47 15.82 1.03 14.95
N LEU A 48 16.05 -0.21 15.38
CA LEU A 48 16.01 -1.42 14.55
C LEU A 48 14.85 -2.32 14.96
N PHE A 49 14.02 -2.69 13.99
CA PHE A 49 12.96 -3.68 14.13
C PHE A 49 13.29 -4.92 13.30
N ASN A 50 12.91 -6.08 13.80
CA ASN A 50 12.93 -7.32 13.04
C ASN A 50 11.50 -7.86 12.95
N LEU A 51 11.10 -8.24 11.74
CA LEU A 51 9.85 -8.92 11.49
C LEU A 51 10.11 -10.38 11.21
N ASN A 52 9.33 -11.24 11.87
CA ASN A 52 9.26 -12.65 11.54
C ASN A 52 8.73 -12.87 10.09
N GLU A 53 8.64 -14.13 9.69
CA GLU A 53 8.17 -14.53 8.35
C GLU A 53 6.81 -13.92 7.97
N VAL A 54 5.83 -13.96 8.87
CA VAL A 54 4.48 -13.41 8.62
C VAL A 54 4.52 -11.90 8.44
N GLY A 55 5.25 -11.18 9.31
CA GLY A 55 5.42 -9.74 9.20
C GLY A 55 6.16 -9.33 7.93
N THR A 56 7.15 -10.13 7.50
CA THR A 56 7.89 -9.94 6.24
C THR A 56 6.96 -10.07 5.03
N ALA A 57 6.06 -11.05 5.04
CA ALA A 57 5.06 -11.23 3.98
C ALA A 57 4.10 -10.03 3.90
N ILE A 58 3.62 -9.55 5.05
CA ILE A 58 2.76 -8.35 5.11
C ILE A 58 3.49 -7.13 4.60
N TRP A 59 4.72 -6.89 5.06
CA TRP A 59 5.52 -5.73 4.62
C TRP A 59 5.75 -5.74 3.11
N THR A 60 6.12 -6.90 2.56
CA THR A 60 6.37 -7.04 1.12
C THR A 60 5.12 -6.75 0.30
N ALA A 61 3.96 -7.28 0.73
CA ALA A 61 2.69 -7.03 0.06
C ALA A 61 2.25 -5.55 0.15
N ALA A 62 2.59 -4.88 1.26
CA ALA A 62 2.25 -3.47 1.47
C ALA A 62 3.17 -2.50 0.72
N ASP A 63 4.47 -2.81 0.58
CA ASP A 63 5.43 -1.92 -0.11
C ASP A 63 5.25 -1.94 -1.64
N GLY A 64 4.50 -2.92 -2.16
CA GLY A 64 4.08 -2.95 -3.56
C GLY A 64 5.18 -3.30 -4.55
N VAL A 65 6.14 -4.14 -4.15
CA VAL A 65 7.13 -4.73 -5.07
C VAL A 65 6.54 -5.96 -5.77
#